data_AF-A0A3S0DMX4-F1
#
_entry.id   AF-A0A3S0DMX4-F1
#
_cell.length_a   1.000
_cell.length_b   1.000
_cell.length_c   1.000
_cell.angle_alpha   90.00
_cell.angle_beta   90.00
_cell.angle_gamma   90.00
#
_symmetry.space_group_name_H-M   'P 1'
#
loop_
_entity.id
_entity.type
_entity.pdbx_description
1 polymer ?
#
loop_
_entity_poly.entity_id
_entity_poly.type
_entity_poly.pdbx_seq_one_letter_code
_entity_poly.pdbx_strand_id
1 'polypeptide(L)'
;MLDTRRPGPLPQGPYHPSRGMRPVGVTVLPMHSLSKLLVLVGALGLTSLAWSQAASEPAGWPKAAPLTGVAPAASPGTTTTTITLPPLPKLEPAYLEKRFRVVGGQVYDAKADLTWQRCDHGQTWDDGNAWCRGSRKHLPVELMMDDVRARAAGWRLPEIGELAGMLEVACQQSAKDTPLIFPEVDRNTHYLTASPHSNPESNMAAQCFGGRAMTSGLSRKYVSITRLVRSGPPSQEP
;
A
#
# COMPACT_ATOMS: atom_id res chain seq x y z
N MET A 1 21.70 41.48 48.29
CA MET A 1 22.78 41.71 47.30
C MET A 1 23.02 40.39 46.57
N LEU A 2 22.40 40.21 45.42
CA LEU A 2 22.61 39.05 44.55
C LEU A 2 22.60 39.58 43.10
N ASP A 3 23.73 39.35 42.45
CA ASP A 3 24.16 39.86 41.14
C ASP A 3 23.41 39.11 40.02
N THR A 4 22.53 39.81 39.30
CA THR A 4 21.88 39.31 38.08
C THR A 4 22.68 39.75 36.86
N ARG A 5 23.56 38.87 36.33
CA ARG A 5 24.15 39.07 34.99
C ARG A 5 23.51 38.12 33.99
N ARG A 6 22.81 38.72 33.03
CA ARG A 6 22.43 38.09 31.76
C ARG A 6 23.71 37.83 30.95
N PRO A 7 23.85 36.68 30.27
CA PRO A 7 24.85 36.52 29.21
C PRO A 7 24.41 37.28 27.96
N GLY A 8 25.29 38.15 27.45
CA GLY A 8 25.13 38.82 26.17
C GLY A 8 25.40 37.91 24.97
N PRO A 9 25.03 38.32 23.75
CA PRO A 9 25.15 37.51 22.55
C PRO A 9 26.61 37.30 22.11
N LEU A 10 26.88 36.10 21.59
CA LEU A 10 28.18 35.66 21.07
C LEU A 10 28.63 36.47 19.84
N PRO A 11 29.94 36.72 19.67
CA PRO A 11 30.49 37.45 18.54
C PRO A 11 30.43 36.63 17.23
N GLN A 12 29.93 37.29 16.19
CA GLN A 12 29.93 36.82 14.79
C GLN A 12 31.36 36.81 14.25
N GLY A 13 31.85 35.62 13.87
CA GLY A 13 33.13 35.46 13.20
C GLY A 13 33.10 35.94 11.74
N PRO A 14 34.25 36.27 11.14
CA PRO A 14 34.32 36.90 9.83
C PRO A 14 33.92 35.94 8.69
N TYR A 15 33.00 36.45 7.87
CA TYR A 15 32.51 35.86 6.64
C TYR A 15 33.61 35.83 5.58
N HIS A 16 34.14 34.65 5.24
CA HIS A 16 35.02 34.48 4.08
C HIS A 16 34.17 34.35 2.80
N PRO A 17 34.33 35.24 1.80
CA PRO A 17 33.70 35.05 0.50
C PRO A 17 34.45 33.98 -0.29
N SER A 18 33.86 32.78 -0.38
CA SER A 18 34.32 31.72 -1.27
C SER A 18 34.24 32.19 -2.73
N ARG A 19 35.38 32.08 -3.41
CA ARG A 19 35.61 32.40 -4.82
C ARG A 19 34.52 31.86 -5.74
N GLY A 20 34.12 32.69 -6.69
CA GLY A 20 33.23 32.36 -7.78
C GLY A 20 33.70 31.16 -8.59
N MET A 21 32.83 30.15 -8.66
CA MET A 21 32.86 29.12 -9.69
C MET A 21 32.23 29.68 -10.95
N ARG A 22 33.01 29.68 -12.03
CA ARG A 22 32.59 30.07 -13.38
C ARG A 22 31.53 29.08 -13.87
N PRO A 23 30.48 29.52 -14.58
CA PRO A 23 29.56 28.61 -15.25
C PRO A 23 30.30 27.85 -16.36
N VAL A 24 30.29 26.52 -16.28
CA VAL A 24 30.69 25.65 -17.39
C VAL A 24 29.63 25.83 -18.47
N GLY A 25 30.04 26.40 -19.61
CA GLY A 25 29.18 26.59 -20.76
C GLY A 25 28.67 25.24 -21.28
N VAL A 26 27.36 25.06 -21.26
CA VAL A 26 26.70 23.99 -22.01
C VAL A 26 26.64 24.46 -23.46
N THR A 27 27.56 23.96 -24.29
CA THR A 27 27.51 24.15 -25.73
C THR A 27 26.38 23.29 -26.28
N VAL A 28 25.22 23.89 -26.52
CA VAL A 28 24.13 23.26 -27.27
C VAL A 28 24.54 23.20 -28.74
N LEU A 29 24.87 22.00 -29.22
CA LEU A 29 25.12 21.73 -30.64
C LEU A 29 23.77 21.78 -31.41
N PRO A 30 23.71 22.45 -32.57
CA PRO A 30 22.50 22.51 -33.38
C PRO A 30 22.32 21.20 -34.15
N MET A 31 21.19 20.51 -33.94
CA MET A 31 20.75 19.43 -34.82
C MET A 31 20.27 20.00 -36.15
N HIS A 32 21.13 19.97 -37.16
CA HIS A 32 20.73 20.12 -38.56
C HIS A 32 20.61 18.74 -39.23
N SER A 33 19.38 18.42 -39.59
CA SER A 33 18.95 18.17 -40.97
C SER A 33 19.37 16.87 -41.69
N LEU A 34 18.34 16.34 -42.37
CA LEU A 34 18.31 15.42 -43.51
C LEU A 34 18.41 13.91 -43.19
N SER A 35 17.27 13.23 -43.32
CA SER A 35 17.03 12.48 -44.56
C SER A 35 15.55 12.15 -44.74
N LYS A 36 14.99 12.76 -45.79
CA LYS A 36 13.76 12.35 -46.46
C LYS A 36 13.99 10.96 -47.07
N LEU A 37 13.07 10.03 -46.88
CA LEU A 37 12.76 9.05 -47.91
C LEU A 37 11.24 8.94 -48.03
N LEU A 38 10.73 9.54 -49.09
CA LEU A 38 9.38 9.35 -49.61
C LEU A 38 9.52 8.35 -50.77
N VAL A 39 8.85 7.21 -50.71
CA VAL A 39 8.47 6.46 -51.92
C VAL A 39 6.98 6.12 -51.81
N LEU A 40 6.27 6.62 -52.80
CA LEU A 40 4.84 6.47 -53.08
C LEU A 40 4.56 5.13 -53.79
N VAL A 41 3.25 4.89 -53.93
CA VAL A 41 2.54 3.99 -54.87
C VAL A 41 2.22 2.61 -54.27
N GLY A 42 0.97 2.15 -54.23
CA GLY A 42 -0.23 2.64 -54.90
C GLY A 42 -1.52 2.03 -54.36
N ALA A 43 -2.60 2.64 -54.83
CA ALA A 43 -3.98 2.25 -54.65
C ALA A 43 -4.23 0.78 -55.00
N LEU A 44 -5.21 0.16 -54.33
CA LEU A 44 -6.35 -0.54 -54.93
C LEU A 44 -7.25 -1.11 -53.81
N GLY A 45 -8.56 -0.92 -53.94
CA GLY A 45 -9.54 -1.85 -53.39
C GLY A 45 -10.17 -1.51 -52.05
N LEU A 46 -11.04 -0.49 -52.04
CA LEU A 46 -12.18 -0.47 -51.12
C LEU A 46 -13.07 -1.70 -51.41
N THR A 47 -13.05 -2.69 -50.52
CA THR A 47 -14.18 -3.61 -50.38
C THR A 47 -14.63 -3.60 -48.93
N SER A 48 -15.83 -3.07 -48.73
CA SER A 48 -16.54 -3.07 -47.47
C SER A 48 -16.78 -4.52 -47.05
N LEU A 49 -16.00 -5.03 -46.10
CA LEU A 49 -16.39 -6.20 -45.33
C LEU A 49 -17.42 -5.74 -44.31
N ALA A 50 -18.68 -5.85 -44.71
CA ALA A 50 -19.83 -5.75 -43.83
C ALA A 50 -19.63 -6.72 -42.66
N TRP A 51 -19.56 -6.19 -41.44
CA TRP A 51 -19.69 -7.00 -40.24
C TRP A 51 -21.14 -7.49 -40.17
N SER A 52 -21.36 -8.75 -40.53
CA SER A 52 -22.61 -9.44 -40.23
C SER A 52 -22.72 -9.63 -38.72
N GLN A 53 -23.55 -8.82 -38.08
CA GLN A 53 -24.06 -9.12 -36.74
C GLN A 53 -25.03 -10.30 -36.87
N ALA A 54 -24.51 -11.52 -36.72
CA ALA A 54 -25.34 -12.67 -36.38
C ALA A 54 -25.66 -12.57 -34.88
N ALA A 55 -26.81 -11.98 -34.56
CA ALA A 55 -27.41 -12.07 -33.25
C ALA A 55 -27.72 -13.55 -32.97
N SER A 56 -27.03 -14.15 -32.01
CA SER A 56 -27.44 -15.43 -31.45
C SER A 56 -28.70 -15.21 -30.62
N GLU A 57 -29.82 -15.75 -31.08
CA GLU A 57 -31.07 -15.82 -30.33
C GLU A 57 -30.83 -16.53 -28.98
N PRO A 58 -31.35 -16.01 -27.85
CA PRO A 58 -31.36 -16.78 -26.62
C PRO A 58 -32.36 -17.93 -26.75
N ALA A 59 -31.88 -19.14 -26.48
CA ALA A 59 -32.67 -20.36 -26.40
C ALA A 59 -33.93 -20.14 -25.54
N GLY A 60 -35.08 -20.50 -26.11
CA GLY A 60 -36.38 -20.37 -25.49
C GLY A 60 -36.46 -21.08 -24.14
N TRP A 61 -37.09 -20.41 -23.18
CA TRP A 61 -37.45 -20.99 -21.91
C TRP A 61 -38.54 -22.06 -22.14
N PRO A 62 -38.45 -23.24 -21.51
CA PRO A 62 -39.54 -24.21 -21.60
C PRO A 62 -40.79 -23.67 -20.92
N LYS A 63 -41.92 -23.75 -21.62
CA LYS A 63 -43.25 -23.41 -21.11
C LYS A 63 -43.53 -24.29 -19.88
N ALA A 64 -43.74 -23.67 -18.73
CA ALA A 64 -44.12 -24.36 -17.50
C ALA A 64 -45.46 -25.07 -17.71
N ALA A 65 -45.49 -26.37 -17.42
CA ALA A 65 -46.72 -27.15 -17.33
C ALA A 65 -47.56 -26.67 -16.14
N PRO A 66 -48.91 -26.70 -16.22
CA PRO A 66 -49.74 -26.30 -15.12
C PRO A 66 -49.64 -27.34 -13.99
N LEU A 67 -49.08 -26.93 -12.85
CA LEU A 67 -49.13 -27.70 -11.61
C LEU A 67 -50.55 -27.59 -11.06
N THR A 68 -51.26 -28.72 -11.08
CA THR A 68 -52.56 -28.85 -10.43
C THR A 68 -52.37 -29.04 -8.94
N GLY A 69 -53.04 -28.17 -8.17
CA GLY A 69 -53.64 -28.46 -6.86
C GLY A 69 -52.73 -28.97 -5.75
N VAL A 70 -52.16 -28.06 -4.96
CA VAL A 70 -51.91 -28.32 -3.54
C VAL A 70 -52.51 -27.18 -2.73
N ALA A 71 -53.40 -27.53 -1.80
CA ALA A 71 -54.08 -26.62 -0.89
C ALA A 71 -53.08 -25.82 -0.02
N PRO A 72 -53.43 -24.59 0.41
CA PRO A 72 -52.52 -23.78 1.22
C PRO A 72 -52.41 -24.37 2.62
N ALA A 73 -51.28 -24.99 2.93
CA ALA A 73 -50.86 -25.18 4.32
C ALA A 73 -50.47 -23.82 4.89
N ALA A 74 -51.18 -23.37 5.92
CA ALA A 74 -50.88 -22.15 6.65
C ALA A 74 -49.42 -22.18 7.13
N SER A 75 -48.58 -21.31 6.58
CA SER A 75 -47.23 -21.10 7.06
C SER A 75 -47.29 -20.33 8.37
N PRO A 76 -46.63 -20.77 9.45
CA PRO A 76 -46.46 -19.92 10.63
C PRO A 76 -45.67 -18.68 10.21
N GLY A 77 -46.15 -17.51 10.61
CA GLY A 77 -45.64 -16.21 10.19
C GLY A 77 -44.12 -16.12 10.37
N THR A 78 -43.42 -15.84 9.28
CA THR A 78 -41.99 -15.53 9.29
C THR A 78 -41.81 -14.17 9.94
N THR A 79 -41.52 -14.15 11.24
CA THR A 79 -40.99 -12.95 11.90
C THR A 79 -39.61 -12.68 11.29
N THR A 80 -39.54 -11.70 10.40
CA THR A 80 -38.27 -11.17 9.90
C THR A 80 -37.57 -10.46 11.05
N THR A 81 -36.81 -11.22 11.85
CA THR A 81 -35.86 -10.64 12.80
C THR A 81 -34.68 -10.10 11.99
N THR A 82 -34.69 -8.80 11.74
CA THR A 82 -33.51 -8.08 11.26
C THR A 82 -32.41 -8.22 12.31
N ILE A 83 -31.47 -9.14 12.08
CA ILE A 83 -30.24 -9.23 12.88
C ILE A 83 -29.39 -8.03 12.48
N THR A 84 -29.55 -6.91 13.20
CA THR A 84 -28.61 -5.80 13.12
C THR A 84 -27.31 -6.27 13.74
N LEU A 85 -26.32 -6.62 12.90
CA LEU A 85 -24.97 -6.90 13.38
C LEU A 85 -24.45 -5.64 14.10
N PRO A 86 -23.97 -5.75 15.35
CA PRO A 86 -23.35 -4.61 16.00
C PRO A 86 -22.15 -4.13 15.17
N PRO A 87 -21.88 -2.81 15.14
CA PRO A 87 -20.64 -2.31 14.57
C PRO A 87 -19.46 -3.02 15.24
N LEU A 88 -18.42 -3.33 14.45
CA LEU A 88 -17.23 -4.02 14.97
C LEU A 88 -16.72 -3.29 16.22
N PRO A 89 -16.41 -4.03 17.30
CA PRO A 89 -15.89 -3.39 18.51
C PRO A 89 -14.61 -2.64 18.14
N LYS A 90 -14.57 -1.36 18.50
CA LYS A 90 -13.36 -0.54 18.35
C LYS A 90 -12.24 -1.24 19.13
N LEU A 91 -11.03 -1.30 18.56
CA LEU A 91 -9.87 -1.84 19.28
C LEU A 91 -9.60 -1.02 20.53
N GLU A 92 -9.68 -1.68 21.69
CA GLU A 92 -9.44 -1.05 22.98
C GLU A 92 -7.96 -0.69 23.15
N PRO A 93 -7.62 0.52 23.64
CA PRO A 93 -6.22 0.94 23.86
C PRO A 93 -5.40 -0.05 24.67
N ALA A 94 -5.99 -0.61 25.74
CA ALA A 94 -5.31 -1.58 26.60
C ALA A 94 -4.95 -2.89 25.88
N TYR A 95 -5.68 -3.29 24.85
CA TYR A 95 -5.31 -4.43 24.01
C TYR A 95 -4.10 -4.09 23.13
N LEU A 96 -4.10 -2.89 22.57
CA LEU A 96 -3.01 -2.41 21.71
C LEU A 96 -1.70 -2.30 22.47
N GLU A 97 -1.71 -1.74 23.68
CA GLU A 97 -0.51 -1.61 24.53
C GLU A 97 0.07 -2.97 24.95
N LYS A 98 -0.77 -3.99 25.13
CA LYS A 98 -0.32 -5.36 25.43
C LYS A 98 0.31 -6.06 24.23
N ARG A 99 -0.20 -5.80 23.03
CA ARG A 99 0.28 -6.44 21.80
C ARG A 99 1.47 -5.73 21.19
N PHE A 100 1.45 -4.39 21.16
CA PHE A 100 2.42 -3.59 20.44
C PHE A 100 3.31 -2.78 21.37
N ARG A 101 4.62 -3.01 21.26
CA ARG A 101 5.64 -2.17 21.90
C ARG A 101 6.28 -1.27 20.86
N VAL A 102 6.01 0.02 20.95
CA VAL A 102 6.56 1.05 20.06
C VAL A 102 7.94 1.49 20.57
N VAL A 103 8.95 1.49 19.70
CA VAL A 103 10.31 1.96 19.99
C VAL A 103 10.80 2.78 18.80
N GLY A 104 10.74 4.10 18.91
CA GLY A 104 11.07 5.03 17.82
C GLY A 104 10.31 4.71 16.53
N GLY A 105 11.05 4.46 15.45
CA GLY A 105 10.53 4.08 14.13
C GLY A 105 10.14 2.61 13.96
N GLN A 106 10.12 1.83 15.05
CA GLN A 106 9.82 0.41 15.01
C GLN A 106 8.67 0.05 15.97
N VAL A 107 7.96 -1.03 15.63
CA VAL A 107 6.89 -1.60 16.45
C VAL A 107 7.11 -3.09 16.58
N TYR A 108 7.26 -3.57 17.80
CA TYR A 108 7.23 -4.99 18.09
C TYR A 108 5.79 -5.46 18.29
N ASP A 109 5.35 -6.43 17.49
CA ASP A 109 4.09 -7.15 17.64
C ASP A 109 4.33 -8.46 18.39
N ALA A 110 4.01 -8.48 19.67
CA ALA A 110 4.19 -9.65 20.54
C ALA A 110 3.29 -10.84 20.16
N LYS A 111 2.18 -10.61 19.44
CA LYS A 111 1.31 -11.69 18.96
C LYS A 111 1.98 -12.47 17.83
N ALA A 112 2.67 -11.77 16.93
CA ALA A 112 3.31 -12.36 15.76
C ALA A 112 4.80 -12.69 16.01
N ASP A 113 5.37 -12.19 17.11
CA ASP A 113 6.81 -12.16 17.35
C ASP A 113 7.60 -11.53 16.20
N LEU A 114 7.11 -10.36 15.74
CA LEU A 114 7.69 -9.61 14.63
C LEU A 114 7.95 -8.17 15.02
N THR A 115 9.06 -7.62 14.53
CA THR A 115 9.29 -6.18 14.55
C THR A 115 8.99 -5.59 13.17
N TRP A 116 8.13 -4.58 13.14
CA TRP A 116 7.71 -3.84 11.96
C TRP A 116 8.44 -2.50 11.89
N GLN A 117 8.72 -2.04 10.67
CA GLN A 117 8.96 -0.62 10.43
C GLN A 117 7.64 0.14 10.59
N ARG A 118 7.68 1.33 11.22
CA ARG A 118 6.49 2.21 11.32
C ARG A 118 6.18 2.93 10.04
N CYS A 119 7.18 3.16 9.20
CA CYS A 119 6.99 3.76 7.89
C CYS A 119 6.97 2.69 6.81
N ASP A 120 6.35 3.05 5.69
CA ASP A 120 6.39 2.21 4.52
C ASP A 120 7.80 2.23 3.93
N HIS A 121 8.14 1.17 3.19
CA HIS A 121 9.48 1.01 2.64
C HIS A 121 9.85 2.20 1.75
N GLY A 122 11.05 2.76 1.97
CA GLY A 122 11.56 3.95 1.27
C GLY A 122 11.45 5.25 2.09
N GLN A 123 10.57 5.27 3.10
CA GLN A 123 10.46 6.39 4.03
C GLN A 123 11.37 6.21 5.25
N THR A 124 11.52 7.30 6.00
CA THR A 124 12.26 7.34 7.27
C THR A 124 11.37 7.87 8.37
N TRP A 125 11.45 7.25 9.54
CA TRP A 125 10.77 7.72 10.73
C TRP A 125 11.38 9.02 11.24
N ASP A 126 10.53 9.96 11.63
CA ASP A 126 10.91 11.19 12.31
C ASP A 126 10.36 11.22 13.72
N ASP A 127 11.25 11.06 14.70
CA ASP A 127 10.90 11.09 16.12
C ASP A 127 10.36 12.45 16.56
N GLY A 128 10.79 13.56 15.92
CA GLY A 128 10.36 14.91 16.27
C GLY A 128 8.87 15.17 16.04
N ASN A 129 8.31 14.66 14.95
CA ASN A 129 6.90 14.83 14.60
C ASN A 129 6.06 13.56 14.81
N ALA A 130 6.68 12.46 15.27
CA ALA A 130 6.08 11.14 15.32
C ALA A 130 5.41 10.75 13.98
N TRP A 131 6.12 10.96 12.86
CA TRP A 131 5.58 10.76 11.52
C TRP A 131 6.62 10.23 10.52
N CYS A 132 6.16 9.78 9.35
CA CYS A 132 7.02 9.30 8.27
C CYS A 132 7.39 10.43 7.31
N ARG A 133 8.68 10.54 6.97
CA ARG A 133 9.18 11.51 6.00
C ARG A 133 9.79 10.80 4.78
N GLY A 134 9.83 11.52 3.66
CA GLY A 134 10.34 11.01 2.40
C GLY A 134 9.27 10.31 1.56
N SER A 135 9.71 9.68 0.48
CA SER A 135 8.82 9.04 -0.49
C SER A 135 8.75 7.53 -0.27
N ARG A 136 7.55 6.98 -0.43
CA ARG A 136 7.33 5.53 -0.46
C ARG A 136 7.98 4.95 -1.72
N LYS A 137 8.55 3.76 -1.60
CA LYS A 137 9.13 3.04 -2.73
C LYS A 137 8.04 2.25 -3.43
N HIS A 138 7.80 2.59 -4.69
CA HIS A 138 6.83 1.92 -5.54
C HIS A 138 7.56 1.00 -6.50
N LEU A 139 7.46 -0.31 -6.30
CA LEU A 139 8.13 -1.32 -7.11
C LEU A 139 7.20 -2.49 -7.40
N PRO A 140 7.42 -3.23 -8.50
CA PRO A 140 6.90 -4.58 -8.61
C PRO A 140 7.58 -5.48 -7.56
N VAL A 141 6.87 -6.53 -7.13
CA VAL A 141 7.26 -7.39 -6.00
C VAL A 141 8.64 -8.01 -6.13
N GLU A 142 9.06 -8.39 -7.34
CA GLU A 142 10.40 -8.97 -7.57
C GLU A 142 11.52 -7.96 -7.29
N LEU A 143 11.40 -6.75 -7.85
CA LEU A 143 12.37 -5.67 -7.59
C LEU A 143 12.33 -5.21 -6.14
N MET A 144 11.16 -5.26 -5.49
CA MET A 144 11.03 -4.99 -4.06
C MET A 144 11.82 -6.00 -3.23
N MET A 145 11.72 -7.29 -3.55
CA MET A 145 12.46 -8.35 -2.88
C MET A 145 13.97 -8.19 -3.04
N ASP A 146 14.44 -7.86 -4.24
CA ASP A 146 15.85 -7.58 -4.51
C ASP A 146 16.36 -6.38 -3.69
N ASP A 147 15.60 -5.28 -3.69
CA ASP A 147 15.94 -4.07 -2.96
C ASP A 147 16.02 -4.30 -1.44
N VAL A 148 15.11 -5.10 -0.89
CA VAL A 148 15.08 -5.40 0.54
C VAL A 148 16.23 -6.34 0.93
N ARG A 149 16.52 -7.36 0.11
CA ARG A 149 17.67 -8.26 0.32
C ARG A 149 18.99 -7.51 0.37
N ALA A 150 19.16 -6.46 -0.43
CA ALA A 150 20.38 -5.65 -0.46
C ALA A 150 20.65 -4.85 0.83
N ARG A 151 19.66 -4.64 1.71
CA ARG A 151 19.80 -3.81 2.93
C ARG A 151 20.46 -4.51 4.12
N ALA A 152 20.72 -5.83 4.04
CA ALA A 152 21.56 -6.59 4.98
C ALA A 152 21.28 -6.37 6.49
N ALA A 153 20.02 -6.33 6.92
CA ALA A 153 19.65 -6.09 8.33
C ALA A 153 18.51 -6.99 8.85
N GLY A 154 18.31 -8.14 8.21
CA GLY A 154 17.23 -9.10 8.57
C GLY A 154 15.82 -8.64 8.20
N TRP A 155 15.67 -7.47 7.56
CA TRP A 155 14.41 -7.02 7.01
C TRP A 155 14.00 -7.84 5.80
N ARG A 156 12.71 -8.14 5.71
CA ARG A 156 12.08 -8.83 4.58
C ARG A 156 10.68 -8.26 4.31
N LEU A 157 10.13 -8.63 3.16
CA LEU A 157 8.69 -8.49 2.95
C LEU A 157 7.93 -9.38 3.95
N PRO A 158 6.75 -8.94 4.39
CA PRO A 158 5.89 -9.77 5.21
C PRO A 158 5.28 -10.90 4.37
N GLU A 159 4.91 -11.98 5.02
CA GLU A 159 3.97 -12.95 4.50
C GLU A 159 2.53 -12.43 4.64
N ILE A 160 1.60 -12.97 3.87
CA ILE A 160 0.22 -12.48 3.79
C ILE A 160 -0.51 -12.54 5.14
N GLY A 161 -0.27 -13.58 5.94
CA GLY A 161 -0.86 -13.70 7.27
C GLY A 161 -0.30 -12.66 8.25
N GLU A 162 0.98 -12.33 8.14
CA GLU A 162 1.64 -11.33 8.99
C GLU A 162 1.09 -9.94 8.66
N LEU A 163 1.05 -9.59 7.37
CA LEU A 163 0.54 -8.30 6.92
C LEU A 163 -0.94 -8.14 7.22
N ALA A 164 -1.76 -9.18 6.96
CA ALA A 164 -3.18 -9.15 7.29
C ALA A 164 -3.40 -8.95 8.80
N GLY A 165 -2.66 -9.66 9.65
CA GLY A 165 -2.75 -9.53 11.10
C GLY A 165 -2.31 -8.15 11.64
N MET A 166 -1.39 -7.47 10.94
CA MET A 166 -1.04 -6.07 11.22
C MET A 166 -2.15 -5.12 10.78
N LEU A 167 -2.69 -5.32 9.57
CA LEU A 167 -3.77 -4.50 9.00
C LEU A 167 -5.10 -4.65 9.76
N GLU A 168 -5.38 -5.79 10.39
CA GLU A 168 -6.54 -5.96 11.29
C GLU A 168 -6.61 -4.84 12.34
N VAL A 169 -5.45 -4.38 12.79
CA VAL A 169 -5.32 -3.28 13.74
C VAL A 169 -5.29 -1.95 13.03
N ALA A 170 -4.38 -1.79 12.07
CA ALA A 170 -4.14 -0.51 11.42
C ALA A 170 -5.37 0.03 10.67
N CYS A 171 -6.17 -0.84 10.04
CA CYS A 171 -7.36 -0.41 9.29
C CYS A 171 -8.47 0.18 10.17
N GLN A 172 -8.46 -0.14 11.46
CA GLN A 172 -9.41 0.37 12.44
C GLN A 172 -8.90 1.62 13.16
N GLN A 173 -7.60 1.90 13.10
CA GLN A 173 -7.01 3.11 13.65
C GLN A 173 -7.34 4.32 12.76
N SER A 174 -7.57 5.44 13.42
CA SER A 174 -7.76 6.77 12.86
C SER A 174 -6.61 7.65 13.30
N ALA A 175 -6.35 8.75 12.57
CA ALA A 175 -5.32 9.71 12.91
C ALA A 175 -5.50 10.37 14.31
N LYS A 176 -6.66 10.17 14.95
CA LYS A 176 -6.96 10.65 16.31
C LYS A 176 -6.59 9.65 17.40
N ASP A 177 -6.31 8.40 17.05
CA ASP A 177 -5.90 7.39 18.02
C ASP A 177 -4.45 7.64 18.41
N THR A 178 -4.23 7.92 19.69
CA THR A 178 -2.90 8.23 20.25
C THR A 178 -2.50 7.12 21.23
N PRO A 179 -1.33 6.48 21.06
CA PRO A 179 -0.38 6.66 19.96
C PRO A 179 -0.79 5.93 18.67
N LEU A 180 -0.51 6.55 17.51
CA LEU A 180 -0.70 5.91 16.21
C LEU A 180 0.41 4.88 15.99
N ILE A 181 0.07 3.59 15.98
CA ILE A 181 1.07 2.50 15.93
C ILE A 181 1.71 2.47 14.54
N PHE A 182 0.87 2.50 13.51
CA PHE A 182 1.25 2.45 12.10
C PHE A 182 0.72 3.69 11.36
N PRO A 183 1.55 4.74 11.20
CA PRO A 183 1.20 5.89 10.37
C PRO A 183 1.04 5.52 8.90
N GLU A 184 0.24 6.34 8.21
CA GLU A 184 0.09 6.34 6.75
C GLU A 184 -0.43 5.03 6.12
N VAL A 185 -1.19 4.23 6.88
CA VAL A 185 -1.90 3.09 6.27
C VAL A 185 -3.02 3.58 5.35
N ASP A 186 -2.77 3.49 4.05
CA ASP A 186 -3.68 3.95 3.00
C ASP A 186 -4.89 3.00 2.85
N ARG A 187 -6.10 3.57 2.87
CA ARG A 187 -7.38 2.81 2.85
C ARG A 187 -7.75 2.14 1.54
N ASN A 188 -6.92 2.22 0.50
CA ASN A 188 -7.16 1.61 -0.82
C ASN A 188 -5.85 1.20 -1.52
N THR A 189 -4.72 1.19 -0.80
CA THR A 189 -3.43 0.79 -1.37
C THR A 189 -3.15 -0.65 -1.03
N HIS A 190 -2.73 -1.42 -2.03
CA HIS A 190 -2.29 -2.79 -1.85
C HIS A 190 -0.85 -2.82 -1.37
N TYR A 191 -0.62 -3.39 -0.21
CA TYR A 191 0.71 -3.67 0.32
C TYR A 191 1.19 -5.03 -0.18
N LEU A 192 2.35 -5.05 -0.83
CA LEU A 192 2.94 -6.27 -1.40
C LEU A 192 3.49 -7.19 -0.31
N THR A 193 3.36 -8.50 -0.53
CA THR A 193 3.88 -9.55 0.35
C THR A 193 4.82 -10.48 -0.40
N ALA A 194 5.56 -11.30 0.36
CA ALA A 194 6.37 -12.38 -0.19
C ALA A 194 5.55 -13.64 -0.55
N SER A 195 4.28 -13.70 -0.16
CA SER A 195 3.50 -14.92 -0.28
C SER A 195 3.07 -15.19 -1.73
N PRO A 196 3.25 -16.43 -2.21
CA PRO A 196 2.83 -16.81 -3.55
C PRO A 196 1.30 -16.84 -3.65
N HIS A 197 0.79 -16.56 -4.84
CA HIS A 197 -0.61 -16.79 -5.19
C HIS A 197 -0.74 -18.11 -5.97
N SER A 198 -1.94 -18.71 -6.02
CA SER A 198 -2.19 -19.96 -6.77
C SER A 198 -1.91 -19.81 -8.27
N ASN A 199 -2.22 -18.64 -8.83
CA ASN A 199 -1.71 -18.19 -10.12
C ASN A 199 -0.21 -17.80 -10.00
N PRO A 200 0.72 -18.45 -10.73
CA PRO A 200 2.15 -18.18 -10.66
C PRO A 200 2.57 -16.81 -11.21
N GLU A 201 1.72 -16.16 -12.01
CA GLU A 201 1.94 -14.79 -12.51
C GLU A 201 1.51 -13.71 -11.50
N SER A 202 1.08 -14.12 -10.30
CA SER A 202 0.59 -13.24 -9.25
C SER A 202 1.28 -13.49 -7.90
N ASN A 203 1.27 -12.49 -7.02
CA ASN A 203 1.59 -12.61 -5.61
C ASN A 203 0.41 -12.14 -4.76
N MET A 204 0.37 -12.61 -3.51
CA MET A 204 -0.61 -12.10 -2.55
C MET A 204 -0.27 -10.67 -2.16
N ALA A 205 -1.30 -9.87 -1.96
CA ALA A 205 -1.22 -8.55 -1.37
C ALA A 205 -2.34 -8.38 -0.35
N ALA A 206 -2.20 -7.39 0.53
CA ALA A 206 -3.29 -6.99 1.41
C ALA A 206 -3.50 -5.49 1.39
N GLN A 207 -4.73 -5.06 1.62
CA GLN A 207 -5.09 -3.65 1.74
C GLN A 207 -6.05 -3.45 2.90
N CYS A 208 -6.14 -2.21 3.37
CA CYS A 208 -7.34 -1.78 4.06
C CYS A 208 -8.45 -1.56 3.04
N PHE A 209 -9.68 -1.99 3.34
CA PHE A 209 -10.89 -1.66 2.59
C PHE A 209 -12.09 -1.71 3.55
N GLY A 210 -12.88 -0.64 3.60
CA GLY A 210 -14.04 -0.57 4.51
C GLY A 210 -13.69 -0.75 5.99
N GLY A 211 -12.48 -0.35 6.42
CA GLY A 211 -12.01 -0.51 7.80
C GLY A 211 -11.56 -1.94 8.16
N ARG A 212 -11.41 -2.83 7.18
CA ARG A 212 -10.97 -4.21 7.35
C ARG A 212 -9.73 -4.50 6.51
N ALA A 213 -8.94 -5.47 6.95
CA ALA A 213 -7.92 -6.07 6.11
C ALA A 213 -8.59 -6.97 5.05
N MET A 214 -8.21 -6.78 3.79
CA MET A 214 -8.59 -7.65 2.68
C MET A 214 -7.35 -8.15 1.98
N THR A 215 -7.39 -9.37 1.46
CA THR A 215 -6.30 -9.96 0.68
C THR A 215 -6.72 -10.12 -0.77
N SER A 216 -5.76 -10.03 -1.69
CA SER A 216 -5.99 -10.15 -3.12
C SER A 216 -4.78 -10.77 -3.81
N GLY A 217 -5.00 -11.39 -4.97
CA GLY A 217 -3.93 -11.80 -5.87
C GLY A 217 -3.67 -10.70 -6.89
N LEU A 218 -2.44 -10.19 -6.95
CA LEU A 218 -2.03 -9.16 -7.90
C LEU A 218 -0.96 -9.67 -8.84
N SER A 219 -0.99 -9.23 -10.10
CA SER A 219 0.08 -9.53 -11.06
C SER A 219 1.44 -9.18 -10.46
N ARG A 220 2.46 -10.01 -10.71
CA ARG A 220 3.85 -9.75 -10.27
C ARG A 220 4.42 -8.43 -10.82
N LYS A 221 3.84 -7.92 -11.89
CA LYS A 221 4.17 -6.62 -12.50
C LYS A 221 3.47 -5.43 -11.85
N TYR A 222 2.51 -5.66 -10.95
CA TYR A 222 1.79 -4.60 -10.26
C TYR A 222 2.75 -3.83 -9.36
N VAL A 223 2.83 -2.51 -9.58
CA VAL A 223 3.71 -1.61 -8.84
C VAL A 223 2.98 -1.11 -7.61
N SER A 224 3.53 -1.37 -6.43
CA SER A 224 2.97 -0.87 -5.19
C SER A 224 4.03 -0.75 -4.09
N ILE A 225 3.56 -0.49 -2.87
CA ILE A 225 4.37 -0.28 -1.66
C ILE A 225 4.34 -1.52 -0.77
N THR A 226 5.16 -1.50 0.28
CA THR A 226 5.09 -2.50 1.36
C THR A 226 5.64 -1.90 2.66
N ARG A 227 5.53 -2.66 3.75
CA ARG A 227 6.12 -2.36 5.04
C ARG A 227 6.95 -3.55 5.48
N LEU A 228 8.19 -3.30 5.90
CA LEU A 228 9.12 -4.39 6.18
C LEU A 228 8.94 -4.94 7.60
N VAL A 229 9.27 -6.22 7.73
CA VAL A 229 9.29 -6.96 8.99
C VAL A 229 10.61 -7.66 9.19
N ARG A 230 10.94 -7.92 10.46
CA ARG A 230 11.97 -8.86 10.89
C ARG A 230 11.44 -9.70 12.06
N SER A 231 12.00 -10.89 12.23
CA SER A 231 11.63 -11.77 13.34
C SER A 231 12.16 -11.27 14.68
N GLY A 232 11.40 -11.55 15.74
CA GLY A 232 11.78 -11.27 17.11
C GLY A 232 11.64 -9.81 17.54
N PRO A 233 11.95 -9.52 18.81
CA PRO A 233 11.95 -8.16 19.35
C PRO A 233 13.04 -7.29 18.72
N PRO A 234 12.89 -5.96 18.73
CA PRO A 234 13.94 -5.07 18.30
C PRO A 234 15.17 -5.32 19.16
N SER A 235 16.34 -5.39 18.52
CA SER A 235 17.63 -5.35 19.20
C SER A 235 17.62 -4.19 20.19
N GLN A 236 18.01 -4.44 21.44
CA GLN A 236 18.17 -3.34 22.39
C GLN A 236 19.30 -2.46 21.88
N GLU A 237 18.99 -1.19 21.61
CA GLU A 237 20.04 -0.20 21.35
C GLU A 237 20.82 -0.03 22.66
N PRO A 238 22.16 -0.11 22.64
CA PRO A 238 23.00 -0.05 23.82
C PRO A 238 22.90 1.28 24.58
#